data_AF-A0A3M0BAQ0-F1
#
_entry.id   AF-A0A3M0BAQ0-F1
#
_cell.length_a   1.000
_cell.length_b   1.000
_cell.length_c   1.000
_cell.angle_alpha   90.00
_cell.angle_beta   90.00
_cell.angle_gamma   90.00
#
_symmetry.space_group_name_H-M   'P 1'
#
loop_
_entity.id
_entity.type
_entity.pdbx_description
1 polymer ?
#
loop_
_entity_poly.entity_id
_entity_poly.type
_entity_poly.pdbx_seq_one_letter_code
_entity_poly.pdbx_strand_id
1 'polypeptide(L)'
;MKKILALVLALSFVSFAGEKKANLKDVMLKMEESTIKILKGFLRNQPNLILEGAEYIKNHPDITQQVLEYAKPERRTEGFKKYTAEFDKFVREEASKIEKYIKNGNKAKASEYFAQMLDRCNGCHAVFRGW
;
A
#
# COMPACT_ATOMS: atom_id res chain seq x y z
N MET A 1 -17.36 21.34 -56.25
CA MET A 1 -16.82 22.14 -55.13
C MET A 1 -17.09 21.44 -53.79
N LYS A 2 -16.11 20.64 -53.36
CA LYS A 2 -15.55 20.58 -51.99
C LYS A 2 -16.53 20.75 -50.82
N LYS A 3 -17.15 19.68 -50.29
CA LYS A 3 -17.48 19.56 -48.84
C LYS A 3 -17.67 18.09 -48.42
N ILE A 4 -16.69 17.22 -48.68
CA ILE A 4 -16.57 15.94 -47.94
C ILE A 4 -15.09 15.72 -47.68
N LEU A 5 -14.53 16.55 -46.80
CA LEU A 5 -13.17 16.39 -46.27
C LEU A 5 -13.29 16.47 -44.74
N ALA A 6 -13.93 15.46 -44.16
CA ALA A 6 -13.90 15.22 -42.72
C ALA A 6 -13.47 13.78 -42.49
N LEU A 7 -12.35 13.41 -43.12
CA LEU A 7 -11.68 12.14 -42.86
C LEU A 7 -10.85 12.34 -41.58
N VAL A 8 -11.52 12.04 -40.46
CA VAL A 8 -10.95 11.33 -39.31
C VAL A 8 -9.52 11.76 -38.96
N LEU A 9 -9.41 12.93 -38.33
CA LEU A 9 -8.29 13.23 -37.44
C LEU A 9 -8.55 12.45 -36.14
N ALA A 10 -8.44 11.12 -36.19
CA ALA A 10 -8.36 10.31 -34.99
C ALA A 10 -6.97 10.58 -34.40
N LEU A 11 -6.92 11.55 -33.47
CA LEU A 11 -5.79 11.78 -32.60
C LEU A 11 -5.52 10.49 -31.82
N SER A 12 -4.60 9.69 -32.34
CA SER A 12 -3.87 8.68 -31.58
C SER A 12 -2.97 9.42 -30.59
N PHE A 13 -3.57 9.99 -29.54
CA PHE A 13 -2.82 10.28 -28.33
C PHE A 13 -2.47 8.93 -27.69
N VAL A 14 -1.40 8.33 -28.20
CA VAL A 14 -0.65 7.32 -27.46
C VAL A 14 -0.08 8.06 -26.27
N SER A 15 -0.86 8.12 -25.19
CA SER A 15 -0.35 8.57 -23.90
C SER A 15 0.67 7.52 -23.50
N PHE A 16 1.94 7.78 -23.81
CA PHE A 16 3.05 7.22 -23.05
C PHE A 16 2.88 7.76 -21.63
N ALA A 17 2.01 7.12 -20.86
CA ALA A 17 2.05 7.17 -19.41
C ALA A 17 3.34 6.44 -19.03
N GLY A 18 4.47 7.15 -19.13
CA GLY A 18 5.69 6.71 -18.49
C GLY A 18 5.31 6.43 -17.04
N GLU A 19 5.56 5.21 -16.57
CA GLU A 19 5.25 4.80 -15.21
C GLU A 19 5.77 5.86 -14.25
N LYS A 20 4.87 6.68 -13.72
CA LYS A 20 5.21 7.65 -12.71
C LYS A 20 5.62 6.82 -11.51
N LYS A 21 6.93 6.77 -11.22
CA LYS A 21 7.47 6.10 -10.04
C LYS A 21 6.60 6.47 -8.85
N ALA A 22 6.00 5.47 -8.21
CA ALA A 22 5.05 5.70 -7.13
C ALA A 22 5.70 6.58 -6.07
N ASN A 23 5.07 7.68 -5.67
CA ASN A 23 5.64 8.56 -4.67
C ASN A 23 5.24 8.08 -3.26
N LEU A 24 6.12 8.30 -2.28
CA LEU A 24 5.95 7.87 -0.89
C LEU A 24 4.62 8.32 -0.29
N LYS A 25 4.23 9.58 -0.54
CA LYS A 25 3.00 10.16 0.02
C LYS A 25 1.75 9.45 -0.50
N ASP A 26 1.65 9.24 -1.80
CA ASP A 26 0.51 8.59 -2.44
C ASP A 26 0.39 7.13 -1.99
N VAL A 27 1.53 6.42 -1.90
CA VAL A 27 1.54 5.06 -1.37
C VAL A 27 1.08 5.04 0.09
N MET A 28 1.62 5.91 0.94
CA MET A 28 1.25 5.97 2.36
C MET A 28 -0.22 6.36 2.58
N LEU A 29 -0.77 7.29 1.79
CA LEU A 29 -2.21 7.61 1.82
C LEU A 29 -3.04 6.38 1.44
N LYS A 30 -2.61 5.62 0.44
CA LYS A 30 -3.34 4.42 0.03
C LYS A 30 -3.20 3.28 1.03
N MET A 31 -2.07 3.18 1.73
CA MET A 31 -1.88 2.28 2.88
C MET A 31 -2.83 2.62 4.02
N GLU A 32 -3.01 3.92 4.33
CA GLU A 32 -3.99 4.40 5.32
C GLU A 32 -5.42 4.04 4.91
N GLU A 33 -5.84 4.38 3.69
CA GLU A 33 -7.16 4.02 3.16
C GLU A 33 -7.44 2.52 3.24
N SER A 34 -6.44 1.70 2.90
CA SER A 34 -6.54 0.24 2.91
C SER A 34 -6.64 -0.31 4.33
N THR A 35 -5.92 0.28 5.28
CA THR A 35 -6.03 -0.05 6.70
C THR A 35 -7.43 0.28 7.24
N ILE A 36 -7.97 1.45 6.88
CA ILE A 36 -9.34 1.86 7.24
C ILE A 36 -10.38 0.94 6.61
N LYS A 37 -10.18 0.49 5.35
CA LYS A 37 -11.05 -0.50 4.71
C LYS A 37 -11.08 -1.82 5.48
N ILE A 38 -9.92 -2.33 5.89
CA ILE A 38 -9.86 -3.57 6.70
C ILE A 38 -10.62 -3.39 8.02
N LEU A 39 -10.37 -2.30 8.74
CA LEU A 39 -11.09 -2.00 9.99
C LEU A 39 -12.60 -1.94 9.80
N LYS A 40 -13.07 -1.19 8.78
CA LYS A 40 -14.50 -1.12 8.42
C LYS A 40 -15.05 -2.50 8.05
N GLY A 41 -14.27 -3.30 7.35
CA GLY A 41 -14.62 -4.66 6.97
C GLY A 41 -14.86 -5.56 8.18
N PHE A 42 -14.01 -5.49 9.21
CA PHE A 42 -14.26 -6.20 10.48
C PHE A 42 -15.50 -5.67 11.21
N LEU A 43 -15.60 -4.35 11.41
CA LEU A 43 -16.69 -3.74 12.18
C LEU A 43 -18.08 -3.93 11.55
N ARG A 44 -18.15 -4.02 10.22
CA ARG A 44 -19.40 -4.13 9.45
C ARG A 44 -19.65 -5.52 8.92
N ASN A 45 -18.81 -6.50 9.28
CA ASN A 45 -18.88 -7.86 8.77
C ASN A 45 -18.85 -7.95 7.22
N GLN A 46 -18.02 -7.12 6.58
CA GLN A 46 -17.87 -7.00 5.12
C GLN A 46 -16.50 -7.57 4.68
N PRO A 47 -16.40 -8.89 4.39
CA PRO A 47 -15.13 -9.54 4.06
C PRO A 47 -14.48 -8.96 2.80
N ASN A 48 -15.27 -8.49 1.83
CA ASN A 48 -14.75 -7.88 0.60
C ASN A 48 -13.89 -6.65 0.88
N LEU A 49 -14.28 -5.80 1.84
CA LEU A 49 -13.48 -4.63 2.23
C LEU A 49 -12.15 -5.04 2.87
N ILE A 50 -12.15 -6.14 3.63
CA ILE A 50 -10.93 -6.69 4.23
C ILE A 50 -9.99 -7.18 3.14
N LEU A 51 -10.52 -7.95 2.19
CA LEU A 51 -9.76 -8.49 1.07
C LEU A 51 -9.19 -7.38 0.17
N GLU A 52 -9.99 -6.38 -0.19
CA GLU A 52 -9.51 -5.24 -0.99
C GLU A 52 -8.39 -4.45 -0.30
N GLY A 53 -8.53 -4.19 1.00
CA GLY A 53 -7.49 -3.48 1.75
C GLY A 53 -6.23 -4.31 1.89
N ALA A 54 -6.36 -5.60 2.22
CA ALA A 54 -5.21 -6.49 2.35
C ALA A 54 -4.49 -6.70 1.00
N GLU A 55 -5.23 -6.79 -0.11
CA GLU A 55 -4.65 -6.94 -1.45
C GLU A 55 -3.77 -5.75 -1.82
N TYR A 56 -4.23 -4.51 -1.53
CA TYR A 56 -3.37 -3.34 -1.77
C TYR A 56 -2.12 -3.37 -0.89
N ILE A 57 -2.27 -3.61 0.42
CA ILE A 57 -1.13 -3.61 1.35
C ILE A 57 -0.11 -4.69 0.98
N LYS A 58 -0.56 -5.87 0.56
CA LYS A 58 0.32 -6.95 0.09
C LYS A 58 1.13 -6.56 -1.15
N ASN A 59 0.51 -5.82 -2.08
CA ASN A 59 1.08 -5.49 -3.39
C ASN A 59 1.47 -4.02 -3.54
N HIS A 60 1.59 -3.27 -2.44
CA HIS A 60 1.91 -1.85 -2.52
C HIS A 60 3.26 -1.64 -3.22
N PRO A 61 3.44 -0.53 -3.97
CA PRO A 61 4.72 -0.24 -4.63
C PRO A 61 5.88 -0.21 -3.64
N ASP A 62 7.05 -0.71 -4.05
CA ASP A 62 8.25 -0.60 -3.21
C ASP A 62 8.66 0.87 -3.04
N ILE A 63 8.67 1.28 -1.78
CA ILE A 63 9.01 2.64 -1.33
C ILE A 63 10.15 2.62 -0.31
N THR A 64 10.81 1.48 -0.07
CA THR A 64 11.85 1.34 0.96
C THR A 64 12.96 2.38 0.82
N GLN A 65 13.40 2.65 -0.41
CA GLN A 65 14.38 3.69 -0.71
C GLN A 65 13.85 5.11 -0.39
N GLN A 66 12.58 5.39 -0.71
CA GLN A 66 11.97 6.70 -0.46
C GLN A 66 11.76 6.93 1.04
N VAL A 67 11.44 5.87 1.79
CA VAL A 67 11.38 5.88 3.26
C VAL A 67 12.76 6.18 3.85
N LEU A 68 13.81 5.55 3.34
CA LEU A 68 15.19 5.83 3.75
C LEU A 68 15.58 7.30 3.49
N GLU A 69 15.22 7.83 2.32
CA GLU A 69 15.45 9.24 1.96
C GLU A 69 14.61 10.23 2.78
N TYR A 70 13.42 9.82 3.22
CA TYR A 70 12.58 10.64 4.10
C TYR A 70 13.16 10.79 5.52
N ALA A 71 13.93 9.80 5.98
CA ALA A 71 14.60 9.88 7.28
C ALA A 71 15.71 10.94 7.28
N LYS A 72 15.94 11.53 8.46
CA LYS A 72 17.07 12.46 8.68
C LYS A 72 18.40 11.79 8.29
N PRO A 73 19.35 12.51 7.67
CA PRO A 73 20.59 11.93 7.14
C PRO A 73 21.34 11.04 8.14
N GLU A 74 21.43 11.44 9.40
CA GLU A 74 22.10 10.70 10.48
C GLU A 74 21.46 9.35 10.82
N ARG A 75 20.21 9.12 10.42
CA ARG A 75 19.49 7.86 10.63
C ARG A 75 19.63 6.87 9.48
N ARG A 76 20.19 7.28 8.33
CA ARG A 76 20.31 6.46 7.10
C ARG A 76 21.44 5.44 7.18
N THR A 77 21.53 4.72 8.28
CA THR A 77 22.53 3.68 8.52
C THR A 77 22.15 2.37 7.80
N GLU A 78 23.12 1.48 7.60
CA GLU A 78 22.83 0.13 7.08
C GLU A 78 21.85 -0.65 7.97
N GLY A 79 21.91 -0.45 9.29
CA GLY A 79 20.93 -1.04 10.21
C GLY A 79 19.51 -0.54 9.94
N PHE A 80 19.36 0.75 9.64
CA PHE A 80 18.07 1.34 9.31
C PHE A 80 17.52 0.86 7.96
N LYS A 81 18.41 0.71 6.96
CA LYS A 81 18.05 0.14 5.65
C LYS A 81 17.58 -1.31 5.77
N LYS A 82 18.20 -2.12 6.64
CA LYS A 82 17.73 -3.49 6.93
C LYS A 82 16.37 -3.47 7.61
N TYR A 83 16.21 -2.62 8.62
CA TYR A 83 14.93 -2.45 9.32
C TYR A 83 13.79 -2.10 8.37
N THR A 84 13.97 -1.17 7.43
CA THR A 84 12.92 -0.80 6.47
C THR A 84 12.54 -1.93 5.54
N ALA A 85 13.51 -2.70 5.04
CA ALA A 85 13.26 -3.86 4.18
C ALA A 85 12.54 -4.99 4.95
N GLU A 86 12.96 -5.26 6.19
CA GLU A 86 12.31 -6.24 7.06
C GLU A 86 10.87 -5.83 7.41
N PHE A 87 10.66 -4.54 7.67
CA PHE A 87 9.33 -3.99 7.93
C PHE A 87 8.40 -4.11 6.72
N ASP A 88 8.86 -3.75 5.52
CA ASP A 88 8.09 -3.91 4.28
C ASP A 88 7.66 -5.37 4.09
N LYS A 89 8.61 -6.31 4.22
CA LYS A 89 8.34 -7.74 4.12
C LYS A 89 7.30 -8.20 5.14
N PHE A 90 7.45 -7.79 6.41
CA PHE A 90 6.49 -8.11 7.47
C PHE A 90 5.08 -7.65 7.11
N VAL A 91 4.91 -6.40 6.67
CA VAL A 91 3.59 -5.85 6.31
C VAL A 91 2.94 -6.64 5.18
N ARG A 92 3.70 -7.05 4.16
CA ARG A 92 3.19 -7.87 3.05
C ARG A 92 2.78 -9.27 3.50
N GLU A 93 3.57 -9.89 4.38
CA GLU A 93 3.27 -11.21 4.94
C GLU A 93 2.01 -11.17 5.81
N GLU A 94 1.86 -10.16 6.65
CA GLU A 94 0.67 -9.96 7.48
C GLU A 94 -0.59 -9.75 6.64
N ALA A 95 -0.53 -8.90 5.61
CA ALA A 95 -1.63 -8.74 4.66
C ALA A 95 -2.01 -10.05 3.96
N SER A 96 -1.01 -10.84 3.56
CA SER A 96 -1.24 -12.17 2.98
C SER A 96 -1.93 -13.14 3.96
N LYS A 97 -1.57 -13.11 5.24
CA LYS A 97 -2.22 -13.91 6.29
C LYS A 97 -3.67 -13.44 6.51
N ILE A 98 -3.91 -12.14 6.56
CA ILE A 98 -5.27 -11.57 6.67
C ILE A 98 -6.16 -12.12 5.55
N GLU A 99 -5.72 -12.03 4.29
CA GLU A 99 -6.47 -12.58 3.15
C GLU A 99 -6.75 -14.08 3.29
N LYS A 100 -5.70 -14.87 3.62
CA LYS A 100 -5.82 -16.32 3.78
C LYS A 100 -6.88 -16.67 4.82
N TYR A 101 -6.86 -16.03 5.98
CA TYR A 101 -7.80 -16.35 7.06
C TYR A 101 -9.22 -15.85 6.78
N ILE A 102 -9.39 -14.71 6.10
CA ILE A 102 -10.72 -14.28 5.63
C ILE A 102 -11.30 -15.26 4.60
N LYS A 103 -10.50 -15.69 3.61
CA LYS A 103 -10.91 -16.67 2.59
C LYS A 103 -11.30 -18.02 3.21
N ASN A 104 -10.66 -18.39 4.33
CA ASN A 104 -10.97 -19.60 5.08
C ASN A 104 -12.08 -19.44 6.13
N GLY A 105 -12.75 -18.28 6.20
CA GLY A 105 -13.82 -18.01 7.15
C GLY A 105 -13.38 -17.74 8.60
N ASN A 106 -12.08 -17.71 8.89
CA ASN A 106 -11.53 -17.48 10.23
C ASN A 106 -11.25 -15.99 10.47
N LYS A 107 -12.33 -15.22 10.70
CA LYS A 107 -12.25 -13.77 10.92
C LYS A 107 -11.51 -13.38 12.19
N ALA A 108 -11.62 -14.18 13.26
CA ALA A 108 -10.91 -13.94 14.51
C ALA A 108 -9.40 -13.93 14.27
N LYS A 109 -8.86 -14.97 13.62
CA LYS A 109 -7.43 -15.05 13.32
C LYS A 109 -6.98 -13.94 12.36
N ALA A 110 -7.79 -13.59 11.36
CA ALA A 110 -7.50 -12.46 10.49
C ALA A 110 -7.40 -11.13 11.27
N SER A 111 -8.26 -10.93 12.28
CA SER A 111 -8.25 -9.72 13.11
C SER A 111 -7.02 -9.61 14.00
N GLU A 112 -6.48 -10.73 14.49
CA GLU A 112 -5.23 -10.76 15.25
C GLU A 112 -4.05 -10.27 14.39
N TYR A 113 -3.92 -10.78 13.17
CA TYR A 113 -2.87 -10.36 12.24
C TYR A 113 -3.04 -8.90 11.81
N PHE A 114 -4.28 -8.44 11.63
CA PHE A 114 -4.55 -7.02 11.39
C PHE A 114 -4.07 -6.13 12.56
N ALA A 115 -4.35 -6.52 13.81
CA ALA A 115 -3.90 -5.78 14.98
C ALA A 115 -2.36 -5.76 15.09
N GLN A 116 -1.69 -6.89 14.85
CA GLN A 116 -0.22 -6.98 14.83
C GLN A 116 0.39 -6.09 13.74
N MET A 117 -0.20 -6.08 12.54
CA MET A 117 0.22 -5.21 11.46
C MET A 117 0.10 -3.73 11.85
N LEU A 118 -1.03 -3.33 12.44
CA LEU A 118 -1.27 -1.95 12.87
C LEU A 118 -0.30 -1.49 13.96
N ASP A 119 -0.04 -2.36 14.95
CA ASP A 119 0.95 -2.09 16.01
C ASP A 119 2.35 -1.86 15.43
N ARG A 120 2.78 -2.70 14.49
CA ARG A 120 4.07 -2.53 13.81
C ARG A 120 4.10 -1.28 12.93
N CYS A 121 3.02 -0.94 12.23
CA CYS A 121 2.90 0.34 11.51
C CYS A 121 3.15 1.53 12.44
N ASN A 122 2.56 1.49 13.64
CA ASN A 122 2.78 2.52 14.65
C ASN A 122 4.23 2.53 15.15
N GLY A 123 4.84 1.36 15.38
CA GLY A 123 6.25 1.25 15.76
C GLY A 123 7.20 1.86 14.73
N CYS A 124 6.97 1.60 13.44
CA CYS A 124 7.72 2.27 12.37
C CYS A 124 7.48 3.79 12.43
N HIS A 125 6.22 4.25 12.50
CA HIS A 125 5.95 5.68 12.62
C HIS A 125 6.61 6.32 13.86
N ALA A 126 6.72 5.61 14.99
CA ALA A 126 7.38 6.12 16.20
C ALA A 126 8.85 6.42 15.94
N VAL A 127 9.52 5.47 15.29
CA VAL A 127 10.89 5.64 14.85
C VAL A 127 11.02 6.79 13.84
N PHE A 128 10.14 6.89 12.84
CA PHE A 128 10.30 7.85 11.73
C PHE A 128 9.79 9.27 12.02
N ARG A 129 8.71 9.42 12.79
CA ARG A 129 8.03 10.69 13.06
C ARG A 129 8.31 11.24 14.46
N GLY A 130 8.83 10.41 15.38
CA GLY A 130 9.27 10.86 16.71
C GLY A 130 8.13 11.23 17.66
N TRP A 131 7.06 10.44 17.66
CA TRP A 131 6.01 10.47 18.69
C TRP A 131 6.30 9.45 19.78
#